data_AF-A0A7V9Q952-F1
#
_entry.id   AF-A0A7V9Q952-F1
#
_cell.length_a   1.000
_cell.length_b   1.000
_cell.length_c   1.000
_cell.angle_alpha   90.00
_cell.angle_beta   90.00
_cell.angle_gamma   90.00
#
_symmetry.space_group_name_H-M   'P 1'
#
loop_
_entity.id
_entity.type
_entity.pdbx_description
1 polymer ?
#
loop_
_entity_poly.entity_id
_entity_poly.type
_entity_poly.pdbx_seq_one_letter_code
_entity_poly.pdbx_strand_id
1 'polypeptide(L)'
;AMSPAFWFADGAIFRVVREAPLTTGRVYLDVGTHEGVATVRNVRRMRTLLHSRGYDAGHALMYVEERGADHSETAWRRRFGRAIEFLLRPVCGRPVNVR
;
A
#
# COMPACT_ATOMS: atom_id res chain seq x y z
N ALA A 1 -0.71 -4.09 -1.88
CA ALA A 1 -1.14 -5.16 -0.97
C ALA A 1 -2.61 -4.97 -0.64
N MET A 2 -3.41 -6.02 -0.83
CA MET A 2 -4.84 -6.03 -0.53
C MET A 2 -5.06 -6.75 0.79
N SER A 3 -5.79 -6.15 1.73
CA SER A 3 -6.12 -6.76 3.02
C SER A 3 -4.93 -7.46 3.73
N PRO A 4 -3.76 -6.82 3.90
CA PRO A 4 -2.55 -7.55 4.31
C PRO A 4 -2.54 -7.97 5.78
N ALA A 5 -2.03 -9.18 6.03
CA ALA A 5 -1.84 -9.75 7.36
C ALA A 5 -0.60 -9.17 8.10
N PHE A 6 -0.56 -7.86 8.33
CA PHE A 6 0.57 -7.19 9.01
C PHE A 6 0.75 -7.55 10.49
N TRP A 7 -0.14 -8.34 11.06
CA TRP A 7 0.03 -8.92 12.40
C TRP A 7 1.00 -10.11 12.40
N PHE A 8 1.23 -10.74 11.25
CA PHE A 8 2.07 -11.92 11.13
C PHE A 8 3.49 -11.68 11.68
N ALA A 9 4.04 -12.70 12.36
CA ALA A 9 5.35 -12.66 13.01
C ALA A 9 5.52 -11.42 13.90
N ASP A 10 4.54 -11.17 14.77
CA ASP A 10 4.50 -10.03 15.70
C ASP A 10 4.70 -8.66 15.01
N GLY A 11 4.28 -8.56 13.75
CA GLY A 11 4.44 -7.35 12.95
C GLY A 11 5.87 -7.07 12.51
N ALA A 12 6.70 -8.09 12.32
CA ALA A 12 8.09 -7.96 11.86
C ALA A 12 8.24 -7.05 10.62
N ILE A 13 7.25 -7.05 9.72
CA ILE A 13 7.22 -6.21 8.52
C ILE A 13 7.36 -4.71 8.82
N PHE A 14 6.86 -4.22 9.96
CA PHE A 14 7.00 -2.81 10.33
C PHE A 14 8.46 -2.43 10.59
N ARG A 15 9.27 -3.36 11.12
CA ARG A 15 10.70 -3.17 11.28
C ARG A 15 11.41 -3.20 9.93
N VAL A 16 11.08 -4.21 9.11
CA VAL A 16 11.64 -4.35 7.75
C VAL A 16 11.41 -3.08 6.91
N VAL A 17 10.19 -2.54 6.87
CA VAL A 17 9.88 -1.33 6.10
C VAL A 17 10.57 -0.08 6.66
N ARG A 18 10.78 -0.01 7.98
CA ARG A 18 11.50 1.09 8.62
C ARG A 18 12.98 1.10 8.22
N GLU A 19 13.58 -0.07 8.13
CA GLU A 19 15.01 -0.27 7.84
C GLU A 19 15.33 -0.32 6.34
N ALA A 20 14.35 -0.66 5.49
CA ALA A 20 14.54 -0.79 4.05
C ALA A 20 14.91 0.55 3.38
N PRO A 21 15.80 0.54 2.36
CA PRO A 21 16.09 1.73 1.57
C PRO A 21 14.85 2.23 0.82
N LEU A 22 14.75 3.56 0.63
CA LEU A 22 13.67 4.14 -0.17
C LEU A 22 13.87 3.76 -1.64
N THR A 23 12.77 3.44 -2.32
CA THR A 23 12.76 3.11 -3.75
C THR A 23 11.94 4.13 -4.52
N THR A 24 12.15 4.21 -5.84
CA THR A 24 11.32 5.03 -6.76
C THR A 24 10.00 4.34 -7.14
N GLY A 25 9.73 3.15 -6.58
CA GLY A 25 8.54 2.37 -6.87
C GLY A 25 7.29 2.91 -6.20
N ARG A 26 6.13 2.55 -6.75
CA ARG A 26 4.83 2.86 -6.15
C ARG A 26 4.35 1.74 -5.23
N VAL A 27 3.69 2.11 -4.15
CA VAL A 27 3.11 1.22 -3.15
C VAL A 27 1.61 1.41 -3.11
N TYR A 28 0.86 0.33 -3.32
CA TYR A 28 -0.57 0.28 -3.11
C TYR A 28 -0.88 -0.43 -1.78
N LEU A 29 -1.83 0.07 -1.00
CA LEU A 29 -2.27 -0.52 0.25
C LEU A 29 -3.80 -0.39 0.40
N ASP A 30 -4.50 -1.47 0.76
CA ASP A 30 -5.91 -1.40 1.09
C ASP A 30 -6.35 -2.22 2.30
N VAL A 31 -7.55 -1.92 2.79
CA VAL A 31 -8.29 -2.69 3.81
C VAL A 31 -9.79 -2.39 3.75
N GLY A 32 -10.62 -3.37 4.06
CA GLY A 32 -12.05 -3.21 4.35
C GLY A 32 -12.33 -2.94 5.83
N THR A 33 -13.30 -2.07 6.14
CA THR A 33 -13.56 -1.71 7.55
C THR A 33 -14.21 -2.83 8.37
N HIS A 34 -14.71 -3.91 7.75
CA HIS A 34 -15.23 -5.10 8.44
C HIS A 34 -14.20 -6.22 8.60
N GLU A 35 -12.91 -5.98 8.30
CA GLU A 35 -11.83 -6.95 8.51
C GLU A 35 -11.30 -7.01 9.96
N GLY A 36 -11.94 -6.28 10.87
CA GLY A 36 -11.59 -6.21 12.28
C GLY A 36 -10.69 -5.02 12.64
N VAL A 37 -10.88 -4.50 13.86
CA VAL A 37 -10.22 -3.28 14.35
C VAL A 37 -8.69 -3.39 14.30
N ALA A 38 -8.13 -4.56 14.66
CA ALA A 38 -6.69 -4.78 14.64
C ALA A 38 -6.10 -4.72 13.22
N THR A 39 -6.78 -5.32 12.24
CA THR A 39 -6.37 -5.30 10.82
C THR A 39 -6.37 -3.88 10.29
N VAL A 40 -7.48 -3.14 10.45
CA VAL A 40 -7.60 -1.74 10.02
C VAL A 40 -6.52 -0.87 10.68
N ARG A 41 -6.30 -1.03 11.99
CA ARG A 41 -5.25 -0.30 12.72
C ARG A 41 -3.86 -0.59 12.16
N ASN A 42 -3.55 -1.84 11.85
CA ASN A 42 -2.24 -2.22 11.31
C ASN A 42 -2.01 -1.63 9.92
N VAL A 43 -3.03 -1.61 9.06
CA VAL A 43 -2.94 -1.02 7.73
C VAL A 43 -2.77 0.50 7.82
N ARG A 44 -3.52 1.18 8.70
CA ARG A 44 -3.32 2.62 8.99
C ARG A 44 -1.91 2.91 9.53
N ARG A 45 -1.39 2.07 10.43
CA ARG A 45 -0.01 2.17 10.94
C ARG A 45 1.03 2.07 9.81
N MET A 46 0.83 1.13 8.87
CA MET A 46 1.74 0.97 7.74
C MET A 46 1.68 2.18 6.79
N ARG A 47 0.47 2.72 6.54
CA ARG A 47 0.31 3.98 5.79
C ARG A 47 1.12 5.11 6.42
N THR A 48 0.97 5.32 7.73
CA THR A 48 1.73 6.36 8.45
C THR A 48 3.24 6.12 8.39
N LEU A 49 3.69 4.87 8.49
CA LEU A 49 5.10 4.52 8.34
C LEU A 49 5.61 4.88 6.94
N LEU A 50 4.94 4.44 5.88
CA LEU A 50 5.34 4.74 4.50
C LEU A 50 5.35 6.25 4.22
N HIS A 51 4.36 6.99 4.73
CA HIS A 51 4.33 8.44 4.68
C HIS A 51 5.59 9.05 5.31
N SER A 52 5.93 8.66 6.54
CA SER A 52 7.13 9.15 7.24
C SER A 52 8.45 8.78 6.57
N ARG A 53 8.45 7.74 5.71
CA ARG A 53 9.61 7.33 4.92
C ARG A 53 9.77 8.13 3.62
N GLY A 54 8.77 8.93 3.23
CA GLY A 54 8.83 9.79 2.04
C GLY A 54 8.04 9.30 0.83
N TYR A 55 7.20 8.26 0.95
CA TYR A 55 6.41 7.71 -0.17
C TYR A 55 5.27 8.63 -0.67
N ASP A 56 5.04 9.77 -0.04
CA ASP A 56 4.09 10.77 -0.55
C ASP A 56 4.67 11.58 -1.70
N ALA A 57 6.00 11.69 -1.79
CA ALA A 57 6.67 12.38 -2.89
C ALA A 57 6.31 11.71 -4.22
N GLY A 58 5.87 12.51 -5.20
CA GLY A 58 5.58 12.01 -6.55
C GLY A 58 4.36 11.08 -6.65
N HIS A 59 3.46 11.08 -5.66
CA HIS A 59 2.28 10.20 -5.60
C HIS A 59 2.67 8.70 -5.57
N ALA A 60 3.74 8.36 -4.83
CA ALA A 60 4.24 6.99 -4.77
C ALA A 60 3.43 6.07 -3.83
N LEU A 61 2.47 6.59 -3.07
CA LEU A 61 1.59 5.82 -2.19
C LEU A 61 0.11 6.00 -2.56
N MET A 62 -0.59 4.88 -2.80
CA MET A 62 -2.05 4.83 -2.84
C MET A 62 -2.58 4.01 -1.68
N TYR A 63 -3.49 4.62 -0.90
CA TYR A 63 -4.17 3.98 0.22
C TYR A 63 -5.69 3.98 0.01
N VAL A 64 -6.34 2.83 0.20
CA VAL A 64 -7.80 2.67 0.10
C VAL A 64 -8.33 2.02 1.37
N GLU A 65 -9.30 2.67 2.02
CA GLU A 65 -10.07 2.06 3.11
C GLU A 65 -11.54 1.95 2.65
N GLU A 66 -11.99 0.73 2.38
CA GLU A 66 -13.34 0.50 1.85
C GLU A 66 -14.33 0.24 2.98
N ARG A 67 -15.31 1.16 3.11
CA ARG A 67 -16.36 1.06 4.12
C ARG A 67 -17.22 -0.19 3.89
N GLY A 68 -17.40 -0.98 4.94
CA GLY A 68 -18.28 -2.15 4.98
C GLY A 68 -17.71 -3.40 4.29
N ALA A 69 -16.54 -3.31 3.66
CA ALA A 69 -15.93 -4.44 2.99
C ALA A 69 -15.27 -5.41 3.98
N ASP A 70 -15.36 -6.69 3.65
CA ASP A 70 -14.79 -7.83 4.37
C ASP A 70 -13.49 -8.32 3.71
N HIS A 71 -12.95 -9.42 4.26
CA HIS A 71 -11.75 -10.08 3.77
C HIS A 71 -12.11 -11.12 2.70
N SER A 72 -12.51 -10.65 1.52
CA SER A 72 -12.97 -11.53 0.44
C SER A 72 -12.46 -11.10 -0.95
N GLU A 73 -12.33 -12.07 -1.85
CA GLU A 73 -11.98 -11.79 -3.26
C GLU A 73 -13.02 -10.88 -3.94
N THR A 74 -14.30 -10.97 -3.55
CA THR A 74 -15.35 -10.09 -4.05
C THR A 74 -15.08 -8.63 -3.68
N ALA A 75 -14.61 -8.36 -2.46
CA ALA A 75 -14.17 -7.05 -2.05
C ALA A 75 -12.89 -6.61 -2.77
N TRP A 76 -11.90 -7.49 -2.88
CA TRP A 76 -10.64 -7.20 -3.57
C TRP A 76 -10.85 -6.86 -5.04
N ARG A 77 -11.74 -7.58 -5.74
CA ARG A 77 -12.11 -7.33 -7.13
C ARG A 77 -12.55 -5.88 -7.36
N ARG A 78 -13.31 -5.29 -6.43
CA ARG A 78 -13.78 -3.88 -6.54
C ARG A 78 -12.63 -2.88 -6.45
N ARG A 79 -11.56 -3.22 -5.72
CA ARG A 79 -10.38 -2.35 -5.54
C ARG A 79 -9.27 -2.62 -6.55
N PHE A 80 -9.23 -3.83 -7.11
CA PHE A 80 -8.13 -4.33 -7.94
C PHE A 80 -7.85 -3.50 -9.19
N GLY A 81 -8.88 -3.11 -9.94
CA GLY A 81 -8.69 -2.32 -11.17
C GLY A 81 -7.91 -1.03 -10.90
N ARG A 82 -8.36 -0.26 -9.90
CA ARG A 82 -7.69 0.99 -9.48
C ARG A 82 -6.26 0.73 -8.95
N ALA A 83 -6.03 -0.39 -8.26
CA ALA A 83 -4.71 -0.75 -7.76
C ALA A 83 -3.71 -0.97 -8.90
N ILE A 84 -4.10 -1.74 -9.92
CA ILE A 84 -3.24 -2.05 -11.06
C ILE A 84 -3.01 -0.82 -11.94
N GLU A 85 -4.04 -0.02 -12.20
CA GLU A 85 -3.90 1.25 -12.91
C GLU A 85 -2.88 2.16 -12.23
N PHE A 86 -2.96 2.30 -10.90
CA PHE A 86 -2.00 3.05 -10.11
C PHE A 86 -0.58 2.48 -10.23
N LEU A 87 -0.43 1.16 -10.04
CA LEU A 87 0.88 0.51 -10.03
C LEU A 87 1.56 0.51 -11.39
N LEU A 88 0.81 0.45 -12.50
CA LEU A 88 1.36 0.31 -13.85
C LEU A 88 1.33 1.58 -14.70
N ARG A 89 0.68 2.66 -14.24
CA ARG A 89 0.65 3.94 -14.99
C ARG A 89 2.08 4.41 -15.31
N PRO A 90 2.41 4.76 -16.57
CA PRO A 90 3.73 5.30 -16.89
C PRO A 90 4.05 6.54 -16.04
N VAL A 91 5.26 6.61 -15.49
CA VAL A 91 5.74 7.85 -14.86
C VAL A 91 6.13 8.79 -16.00
N CYS A 92 5.43 9.92 -16.16
CA CYS A 92 5.80 10.92 -17.15
C CYS A 92 7.07 11.67 -16.66
N GLY A 93 8.20 11.49 -17.36
CA GLY A 93 9.50 12.17 -17.18
C GLY A 93 10.56 11.28 -16.51
N ARG A 94 11.67 10.87 -17.15
CA ARG A 94 12.69 11.60 -17.93
C ARG A 94 13.22 10.67 -19.06
N PRO A 95 13.59 11.16 -20.25
CA PRO A 95 14.28 10.32 -21.23
C PRO A 95 15.59 9.82 -20.64
N VAL A 96 15.79 8.50 -20.64
CA VAL A 96 17.09 7.89 -20.38
C VAL A 96 17.95 8.16 -21.59
N ASN A 97 18.84 9.15 -21.50
CA ASN A 97 19.91 9.33 -22.48
C ASN A 97 20.90 8.19 -22.26
N VAL A 98 20.84 7.16 -23.10
CA VAL A 98 21.92 6.17 -23.23
C VAL A 98 22.94 6.81 -24.17
N ARG A 99 24.14 7.08 -23.64
CA ARG A 99 25.32 7.36 -24.47
C ARG A 99 25.94 6.06 -24.92
#